data_AF-A0A3C1LAM4-F1
#
_entry.id   AF-A0A3C1LAM4-F1
#
_cell.length_a   1.000
_cell.length_b   1.000
_cell.length_c   1.000
_cell.angle_alpha   90.00
_cell.angle_beta   90.00
_cell.angle_gamma   90.00
#
_symmetry.space_group_name_H-M   'P 1'
#
loop_
_entity.id
_entity.type
_entity.pdbx_description
1 polymer ?
#
loop_
_entity_poly.entity_id
_entity_poly.type
_entity_poly.pdbx_seq_one_letter_code
_entity_poly.pdbx_strand_id
1 'polypeptide(L)'
;ALAITLWCILVSGHPQSVLMALTLLGAWSVGVLVEHRAWHRATWLAASAALTVVMSAPVLMALRGSIAAAAVNARDEAALLNPEYVVTLSSAPRLLLGRPLGDLSALAVDAERITYAGVAVVALGIVGVVAAIHARRWSLIALAIVGTFAATLSLGPRSPSMQFARAVLPGFDQPRVSARWNWVLVMALIVLAGAGIDRLRTGTHRAGGAAVLAGGAALVVLVTVGAQGGGAGNDLLWVATAGMVVTISFTTRHLVRVGAAGLLVALAVLELGLPMTRLIIAGNADITDTSQLIGTTERWLAQQQGLTLQLINGDLDGRYVVPGLRPNANTLAGVRSIDGYDGGVAISRRWHAAVQQIVPTVDDSVFGAQLPAALDPAAFARIGVRFVLYDPARGPAELSLPGWVQRPGTGYFQVYENPRWQGDVTAWYTTQRVAGPTEASEALRTARSRYEHIGLVEADDLVRSCTGICTADHFLSSSAWSGQRSVEVQLDRQAVVAFDEQFDEGWTATIDGKEAAVVPVDGVWAAVAVPAGRHRIELRYSPDWLIPAMVLMLLAWLAVAALCCWPMRRR
;
A
#
# COMPACT_ATOMS: atom_id res chain seq x y z
N ALA A 1 21.37 17.78 1.34
CA ALA A 1 20.54 17.44 2.51
C ALA A 1 19.07 17.28 2.13
N LEU A 2 18.34 18.36 1.79
CA LEU A 2 16.91 18.27 1.47
C LEU A 2 16.57 17.24 0.39
N ALA A 3 17.30 17.21 -0.73
CA ALA A 3 17.08 16.23 -1.79
C ALA A 3 17.23 14.77 -1.31
N ILE A 4 18.20 14.51 -0.44
CA ILE A 4 18.42 13.18 0.16
C ILE A 4 17.25 12.82 1.07
N THR A 5 16.78 13.75 1.91
CA THR A 5 15.63 13.53 2.78
C THR A 5 14.36 13.23 1.98
N LEU A 6 14.08 14.02 0.93
CA LEU A 6 12.95 13.78 0.04
C LEU A 6 13.07 12.45 -0.71
N TRP A 7 14.29 12.07 -1.12
CA TRP A 7 14.54 10.78 -1.74
C TRP A 7 14.29 9.62 -0.79
N CYS A 8 14.74 9.70 0.48
CA CYS A 8 14.43 8.69 1.50
C CYS A 8 12.93 8.55 1.73
N ILE A 9 12.19 9.66 1.74
CA ILE A 9 10.73 9.64 1.85
C ILE A 9 10.12 8.92 0.65
N LEU A 10 10.57 9.24 -0.57
CA LEU A 10 10.03 8.67 -1.82
C LEU A 10 10.32 7.16 -1.96
N VAL A 11 11.55 6.75 -1.65
CA VAL A 11 11.98 5.34 -1.77
C VAL A 11 11.44 4.46 -0.64
N SER A 12 10.95 5.03 0.46
CA SER A 12 10.35 4.24 1.56
C SER A 12 9.00 3.55 1.20
N GLY A 13 8.47 3.79 0.01
CA GLY A 13 7.63 2.81 -0.70
C GLY A 13 6.12 2.96 -0.57
N HIS A 14 5.59 3.95 0.17
CA HIS A 14 4.13 4.16 0.23
C HIS A 14 3.69 5.42 -0.54
N PRO A 15 3.10 5.31 -1.76
CA PRO A 15 2.85 6.47 -2.63
C PRO A 15 2.05 7.60 -1.97
N GLN A 16 1.07 7.25 -1.13
CA GLN A 16 0.26 8.25 -0.42
C GLN A 16 1.05 8.99 0.68
N SER A 17 1.98 8.32 1.38
CA SER A 17 2.79 8.98 2.41
C SER A 17 3.73 10.02 1.82
N VAL A 18 4.23 9.77 0.60
CA VAL A 18 5.05 10.73 -0.15
C VAL A 18 4.28 12.01 -0.42
N LEU A 19 3.05 11.92 -0.94
CA LEU A 19 2.21 13.11 -1.18
C LEU A 19 1.93 13.87 0.11
N MET A 20 1.62 13.17 1.20
CA MET A 20 1.37 13.78 2.51
C MET A 20 2.61 14.52 3.05
N ALA A 21 3.78 13.89 3.00
CA ALA A 21 5.03 14.48 3.46
C ALA A 21 5.45 15.69 2.59
N LEU A 22 5.32 15.58 1.26
CA LEU A 22 5.61 16.68 0.33
C LEU A 22 4.68 17.87 0.55
N THR A 23 3.40 17.63 0.86
CA THR A 23 2.43 18.69 1.16
C THR A 23 2.85 19.48 2.40
N LEU A 24 3.26 18.79 3.48
CA LEU A 24 3.78 19.43 4.70
C LEU A 24 5.08 20.20 4.44
N LEU A 25 6.06 19.56 3.82
CA LEU A 25 7.38 20.15 3.58
C LEU A 25 7.31 21.33 2.62
N GLY A 26 6.47 21.24 1.60
CA GLY A 26 6.20 22.33 0.66
C GLY A 26 5.60 23.54 1.36
N ALA A 27 4.54 23.33 2.15
CA ALA A 27 3.89 24.40 2.91
C ALA A 27 4.85 25.07 3.89
N TRP A 28 5.59 24.28 4.67
CA TRP A 28 6.58 24.79 5.61
C TRP A 28 7.67 25.59 4.88
N SER A 29 8.20 25.07 3.77
CA SER A 29 9.24 25.74 2.98
C SER A 29 8.76 27.09 2.43
N VAL A 30 7.53 27.16 1.89
CA VAL A 30 6.93 28.43 1.44
C VAL A 30 6.77 29.39 2.62
N GLY A 31 6.30 28.91 3.77
CA GLY A 31 6.17 29.72 4.97
C GLY A 31 7.51 30.29 5.45
N VAL A 32 8.61 29.50 5.41
CA VAL A 32 9.97 29.95 5.72
C VAL A 32 10.45 31.02 4.71
N LEU A 33 10.17 30.84 3.42
CA LEU A 33 10.51 31.82 2.39
C LEU A 33 9.80 33.16 2.61
N VAL A 34 8.51 33.12 2.97
CA VAL A 34 7.72 34.32 3.32
C VAL A 34 8.26 34.97 4.59
N GLU A 35 8.49 34.19 5.64
CA GLU A 35 8.94 34.64 6.96
C GLU A 35 10.28 35.39 6.88
N HIS A 36 11.23 34.85 6.13
CA HIS A 36 12.57 35.44 5.97
C HIS A 36 12.72 36.29 4.69
N ARG A 37 11.66 36.49 3.91
CA ARG A 37 11.69 37.16 2.59
C ARG A 37 12.78 36.62 1.66
N ALA A 38 13.04 35.32 1.75
CA ALA A 38 14.20 34.66 1.13
C ALA A 38 13.86 34.02 -0.23
N TRP A 39 12.98 34.63 -1.03
CA TRP A 39 12.49 34.08 -2.31
C TRP A 39 13.60 33.71 -3.30
N HIS A 40 14.76 34.35 -3.24
CA HIS A 40 15.94 33.96 -4.02
C HIS A 40 16.36 32.48 -3.78
N ARG A 41 16.02 31.90 -2.62
CA ARG A 41 16.29 30.51 -2.28
C ARG A 41 15.27 29.51 -2.84
N ALA A 42 14.17 29.99 -3.45
CA ALA A 42 13.20 29.11 -4.10
C ALA A 42 13.84 28.30 -5.25
N THR A 43 14.88 28.86 -5.89
CA THR A 43 15.69 28.15 -6.91
C THR A 43 16.39 26.93 -6.33
N TRP A 44 16.97 27.01 -5.13
CA TRP A 44 17.59 25.88 -4.44
C TRP A 44 16.58 24.82 -4.01
N LEU A 45 15.37 25.23 -3.63
CA LEU A 45 14.26 24.33 -3.34
C LEU A 45 13.85 23.56 -4.60
N ALA A 46 13.64 24.27 -5.72
CA ALA A 46 13.32 23.67 -7.01
C ALA A 46 14.43 22.73 -7.49
N ALA A 47 15.70 23.14 -7.36
CA ALA A 47 16.84 22.29 -7.70
C ALA A 47 16.91 21.03 -6.83
N SER A 48 16.61 21.14 -5.53
CA SER A 48 16.56 19.99 -4.62
C SER A 48 15.42 19.02 -4.99
N ALA A 49 14.25 19.55 -5.34
CA ALA A 49 13.12 18.74 -5.80
C ALA A 49 13.43 18.04 -7.13
N ALA A 50 13.99 18.76 -8.11
CA ALA A 50 14.41 18.19 -9.39
C ALA A 50 15.45 17.08 -9.20
N LEU A 51 16.45 17.32 -8.36
CA LEU A 51 17.48 16.33 -8.04
C LEU A 51 16.88 15.09 -7.38
N THR A 52 15.91 15.27 -6.48
CA THR A 52 15.16 14.15 -5.87
C THR A 52 14.46 13.30 -6.93
N VAL A 53 13.77 13.93 -7.89
CA VAL A 53 13.08 13.22 -8.98
C VAL A 53 14.05 12.36 -9.78
N VAL A 54 15.23 12.90 -10.13
CA VAL A 54 16.24 12.13 -10.87
C VAL A 54 16.85 11.01 -10.01
N MET A 55 17.14 11.28 -8.73
CA MET A 55 17.61 10.26 -7.77
C MET A 55 16.57 9.14 -7.55
N SER A 56 15.29 9.43 -7.75
CA SER A 56 14.18 8.49 -7.61
C SER A 56 13.70 7.90 -8.93
N ALA A 57 14.42 8.10 -10.04
CA ALA A 57 13.97 7.71 -11.37
C ALA A 57 13.53 6.23 -11.48
N PRO A 58 14.24 5.22 -10.93
CA PRO A 58 13.81 3.83 -11.03
C PRO A 58 12.44 3.58 -10.38
N VAL A 59 12.23 4.12 -9.16
CA VAL A 59 10.98 3.97 -8.42
C VAL A 59 9.85 4.70 -9.12
N LEU A 60 10.10 5.90 -9.64
CA LEU A 60 9.09 6.68 -10.36
C LEU A 60 8.68 6.03 -11.69
N MET A 61 9.62 5.41 -12.42
CA MET A 61 9.31 4.67 -13.65
C MET A 61 8.51 3.40 -13.35
N ALA A 62 8.89 2.65 -12.31
CA ALA A 62 8.12 1.49 -11.84
C ALA A 62 6.70 1.90 -11.42
N LEU A 63 6.56 2.98 -10.66
CA LEU A 63 5.26 3.51 -10.22
C LEU A 63 4.40 3.94 -11.42
N ARG A 64 4.99 4.58 -12.43
CA ARG A 64 4.27 4.97 -13.66
C ARG A 64 3.71 3.74 -14.38
N GLY A 65 4.51 2.70 -14.55
CA GLY A 65 4.07 1.45 -15.18
C GLY A 65 2.94 0.78 -14.39
N SER A 66 3.11 0.69 -13.07
CA SER A 66 2.10 0.15 -12.16
C SER A 66 0.76 0.90 -12.23
N ILE A 67 0.79 2.24 -12.20
CA ILE A 67 -0.43 3.08 -12.34
C ILE A 67 -1.09 2.89 -13.71
N ALA A 68 -0.30 2.79 -14.78
CA ALA A 68 -0.83 2.57 -16.13
C ALA A 68 -1.52 1.19 -16.28
N ALA A 69 -1.00 0.17 -15.58
CA ALA A 69 -1.50 -1.19 -15.60
C ALA A 69 -2.70 -1.43 -14.66
N ALA A 70 -2.95 -0.55 -13.68
CA ALA A 70 -3.97 -0.74 -12.65
C ALA A 70 -5.39 -0.99 -13.20
N ALA A 71 -6.09 -1.96 -12.59
CA ALA A 71 -7.48 -2.34 -12.88
C ALA A 71 -8.47 -1.32 -12.33
N VAL A 72 -8.30 -0.99 -11.05
CA VAL A 72 -9.05 0.04 -10.37
C VAL A 72 -8.03 1.10 -9.96
N ASN A 73 -8.30 2.33 -10.32
CA ASN A 73 -7.60 3.49 -9.81
C ASN A 73 -8.60 4.32 -9.00
N ALA A 74 -8.11 5.12 -8.06
CA ALA A 74 -8.94 6.06 -7.29
C ALA A 74 -9.61 7.16 -8.16
N ARG A 75 -9.53 7.05 -9.49
CA ARG A 75 -10.33 7.85 -10.42
C ARG A 75 -11.78 7.37 -10.47
N ASP A 76 -12.03 6.08 -10.21
CA ASP A 76 -13.40 5.58 -10.02
C ASP A 76 -13.96 6.11 -8.70
N GLU A 77 -15.01 6.93 -8.79
CA GLU A 77 -15.63 7.56 -7.63
C GLU A 77 -16.33 6.53 -6.73
N ALA A 78 -16.81 5.41 -7.27
CA ALA A 78 -17.46 4.36 -6.47
C ALA A 78 -16.49 3.73 -5.46
N ALA A 79 -15.23 3.54 -5.84
CA ALA A 79 -14.18 3.00 -4.97
C ALA A 79 -13.83 3.93 -3.79
N LEU A 80 -14.18 5.22 -3.87
CA LEU A 80 -13.91 6.23 -2.83
C LEU A 80 -15.03 6.38 -1.80
N LEU A 81 -16.17 5.71 -2.01
CA LEU A 81 -17.36 5.85 -1.17
C LEU A 81 -17.37 4.87 0.02
N ASN A 82 -16.33 4.04 0.18
CA ASN A 82 -16.21 3.16 1.33
C ASN A 82 -16.22 3.98 2.64
N PRO A 83 -17.19 3.76 3.55
CA PRO A 83 -17.29 4.49 4.82
C PRO A 83 -16.06 4.35 5.73
N GLU A 84 -15.25 3.30 5.57
CA GLU A 84 -14.00 3.12 6.32
C GLU A 84 -12.89 4.07 5.81
N TYR A 85 -12.97 4.50 4.56
CA TYR A 85 -11.95 5.34 3.91
C TYR A 85 -12.18 6.83 4.08
N VAL A 86 -13.29 7.22 4.70
CA VAL A 86 -13.66 8.63 4.92
C VAL A 86 -13.91 8.91 6.39
N VAL A 87 -13.75 10.18 6.77
CA VAL A 87 -14.11 10.69 8.08
C VAL A 87 -15.38 11.50 7.97
N THR A 88 -16.30 11.33 8.92
CA THR A 88 -17.51 12.16 8.99
C THR A 88 -17.28 13.35 9.91
N LEU A 89 -17.97 14.47 9.67
CA LEU A 89 -17.90 15.64 10.56
C LEU A 89 -18.27 15.31 12.01
N SER A 90 -19.20 14.36 12.22
CA SER A 90 -19.60 13.90 13.54
C SER A 90 -18.54 13.06 14.24
N SER A 91 -17.77 12.25 13.51
CA SER A 91 -16.73 11.39 14.07
C SER A 91 -15.36 12.06 14.15
N ALA A 92 -15.11 13.11 13.38
CA ALA A 92 -13.82 13.78 13.28
C ALA A 92 -13.22 14.22 14.63
N PRO A 93 -13.96 14.86 15.55
CA PRO A 93 -13.40 15.25 16.85
C PRO A 93 -13.01 14.03 17.68
N ARG A 94 -13.85 12.99 17.72
CA ARG A 94 -13.57 11.75 18.45
C ARG A 94 -12.33 11.05 17.92
N LEU A 95 -12.19 10.96 16.59
CA LEU A 95 -11.01 10.37 15.96
C LEU A 95 -9.76 11.20 16.27
N LEU A 96 -9.82 12.52 16.10
CA LEU A 96 -8.68 13.41 16.36
C LEU A 96 -8.20 13.36 17.82
N LEU A 97 -9.13 13.39 18.77
CA LEU A 97 -8.83 13.35 20.21
C LEU A 97 -8.45 11.94 20.69
N GLY A 98 -8.91 10.90 19.98
CA GLY A 98 -8.69 9.48 20.26
C GLY A 98 -9.21 9.00 21.61
N ARG A 99 -9.13 7.69 21.85
CA ARG A 99 -9.68 7.04 23.05
C ARG A 99 -8.55 6.40 23.88
N PRO A 100 -7.67 7.19 24.52
CA PRO A 100 -6.48 6.67 25.21
C PRO A 100 -6.77 5.66 26.32
N LEU A 101 -7.97 5.73 26.93
CA LEU A 101 -8.40 4.81 27.96
C LEU A 101 -9.21 3.62 27.42
N GLY A 102 -9.51 3.59 26.12
CA GLY A 102 -10.26 2.54 25.43
C GLY A 102 -9.47 1.23 25.24
N ASP A 103 -10.16 0.20 24.78
CA ASP A 103 -9.57 -1.10 24.46
C ASP A 103 -8.75 -1.06 23.15
N LEU A 104 -7.83 -2.01 22.96
CA LEU A 104 -6.98 -2.17 21.78
C LEU A 104 -7.78 -2.29 20.47
N SER A 105 -8.95 -2.91 20.56
CA SER A 105 -9.91 -2.98 19.44
C SER A 105 -10.28 -1.60 18.89
N ALA A 106 -10.32 -0.55 19.73
CA ALA A 106 -10.60 0.81 19.28
C ALA A 106 -9.47 1.43 18.44
N LEU A 107 -8.22 0.96 18.59
CA LEU A 107 -7.09 1.40 17.77
C LEU A 107 -7.03 0.63 16.46
N ALA A 108 -7.37 -0.66 16.48
CA ALA A 108 -7.36 -1.53 15.31
C ALA A 108 -8.50 -1.20 14.33
N VAL A 109 -9.71 -0.93 14.83
CA VAL A 109 -10.90 -0.62 13.99
C VAL A 109 -10.73 0.70 13.23
N ASP A 110 -9.99 1.66 13.77
CA ASP A 110 -9.74 2.96 13.14
C ASP A 110 -8.35 3.03 12.45
N ALA A 111 -7.65 1.90 12.29
CA ALA A 111 -6.28 1.87 11.79
C ALA A 111 -6.14 2.50 10.40
N GLU A 112 -7.10 2.27 9.50
CA GLU A 112 -7.10 2.87 8.16
C GLU A 112 -7.25 4.40 8.17
N ARG A 113 -7.83 4.96 9.24
CA ARG A 113 -8.08 6.39 9.35
C ARG A 113 -6.86 7.17 9.85
N ILE A 114 -5.88 6.53 10.48
CA ILE A 114 -4.62 7.13 10.96
C ILE A 114 -4.87 8.51 11.63
N THR A 115 -5.86 8.58 12.50
CA THR A 115 -6.30 9.83 13.11
C THR A 115 -6.26 9.67 14.62
N TYR A 116 -5.19 10.14 15.26
CA TYR A 116 -5.09 10.30 16.70
C TYR A 116 -3.97 11.28 17.05
N ALA A 117 -4.33 12.46 17.55
CA ALA A 117 -3.38 13.46 18.05
C ALA A 117 -3.34 13.49 19.60
N GLY A 118 -4.47 13.23 20.26
CA GLY A 118 -4.63 13.44 21.70
C GLY A 118 -5.11 14.85 22.03
N VAL A 119 -5.91 14.97 23.09
CA VAL A 119 -6.52 16.25 23.48
C VAL A 119 -5.46 17.25 23.94
N ALA A 120 -4.40 16.78 24.60
CA ALA A 120 -3.31 17.64 25.05
C ALA A 120 -2.54 18.24 23.86
N VAL A 121 -2.26 17.44 22.82
CA VAL A 121 -1.58 17.91 21.60
C VAL A 121 -2.45 18.87 20.82
N VAL A 122 -3.75 18.57 20.65
CA VAL A 122 -4.69 19.48 19.99
C VAL A 122 -4.76 20.82 20.72
N ALA A 123 -4.88 20.79 22.06
CA ALA A 123 -4.95 22.00 22.87
C ALA A 123 -3.69 22.86 22.74
N LEU A 124 -2.51 22.26 22.89
CA LEU A 124 -1.22 22.94 22.72
C LEU A 124 -1.05 23.44 21.29
N GLY A 125 -1.50 22.68 20.28
CA GLY A 125 -1.48 23.05 18.88
C GLY A 125 -2.28 24.32 18.60
N ILE A 126 -3.48 24.44 19.17
CA ILE A 126 -4.31 25.65 19.06
C ILE A 126 -3.60 26.86 19.68
N VAL A 127 -2.98 26.71 20.86
CA VAL A 127 -2.14 27.77 21.47
C VAL A 127 -0.98 28.14 20.55
N GLY A 128 -0.36 27.15 19.91
CA GLY A 128 0.72 27.32 18.94
C GLY A 128 0.30 28.10 17.68
N VAL A 129 -0.86 27.81 17.10
CA VAL A 129 -1.42 28.54 15.94
C VAL A 129 -1.62 30.00 16.31
N VAL A 130 -2.25 30.25 17.45
CA VAL A 130 -2.45 31.59 17.98
C VAL A 130 -1.11 32.31 18.13
N ALA A 131 -0.13 31.67 18.76
CA ALA A 131 1.20 32.24 18.96
C ALA A 131 1.88 32.57 17.62
N ALA A 132 1.77 31.66 16.64
CA ALA A 132 2.33 31.83 15.30
C ALA A 132 1.72 33.03 14.57
N ILE A 133 0.40 33.21 14.63
CA ILE A 133 -0.30 34.35 14.01
C ILE A 133 0.16 35.67 14.63
N HIS A 134 0.19 35.76 15.97
CA HIS A 134 0.61 36.98 16.66
C HIS A 134 2.06 37.34 16.36
N ALA A 135 2.94 36.33 16.33
CA ALA A 135 4.36 36.50 16.03
C ALA A 135 4.66 36.56 14.52
N ARG A 136 3.65 36.46 13.65
CA ARG A 136 3.79 36.37 12.18
C ARG A 136 4.81 35.32 11.71
N ARG A 137 4.84 34.17 12.39
CA ARG A 137 5.66 33.02 12.01
C ARG A 137 5.01 32.26 10.86
N TRP A 138 5.22 32.74 9.64
CA TRP A 138 4.58 32.22 8.44
C TRP A 138 4.87 30.74 8.17
N SER A 139 6.02 30.23 8.61
CA SER A 139 6.32 28.78 8.58
C SER A 139 5.30 27.93 9.34
N LEU A 140 4.91 28.35 10.54
CA LEU A 140 3.92 27.67 11.38
C LEU A 140 2.49 27.94 10.92
N ILE A 141 2.20 29.16 10.45
CA ILE A 141 0.88 29.50 9.87
C ILE A 141 0.61 28.64 8.64
N ALA A 142 1.61 28.44 7.76
CA ALA A 142 1.47 27.59 6.58
C ALA A 142 1.16 26.13 6.96
N LEU A 143 1.81 25.59 8.01
CA LEU A 143 1.50 24.26 8.54
C LEU A 143 0.06 24.18 9.07
N ALA A 144 -0.40 25.21 9.78
CA ALA A 144 -1.79 25.25 10.26
C ALA A 144 -2.79 25.24 9.10
N ILE A 145 -2.58 26.08 8.08
CA ILE A 145 -3.43 26.15 6.88
C ILE A 145 -3.47 24.80 6.17
N VAL A 146 -2.31 24.18 5.93
CA VAL A 146 -2.25 22.90 5.23
C VAL A 146 -2.79 21.76 6.07
N GLY A 147 -2.58 21.75 7.38
CA GLY A 147 -3.19 20.79 8.29
C GLY A 147 -4.72 20.86 8.25
N THR A 148 -5.28 22.08 8.30
CA THR A 148 -6.73 22.29 8.16
C THR A 148 -7.25 21.90 6.78
N PHE A 149 -6.53 22.25 5.71
CA PHE A 149 -6.89 21.81 4.36
C PHE A 149 -6.90 20.28 4.25
N ALA A 150 -5.87 19.59 4.74
CA ALA A 150 -5.81 18.13 4.73
C ALA A 150 -6.91 17.48 5.57
N ALA A 151 -7.30 18.10 6.70
CA ALA A 151 -8.45 17.66 7.49
C ALA A 151 -9.77 17.71 6.69
N THR A 152 -9.90 18.64 5.74
CA THR A 152 -11.07 18.69 4.87
C THR A 152 -11.02 17.63 3.76
N LEU A 153 -9.82 17.24 3.31
CA LEU A 153 -9.64 16.13 2.34
C LEU A 153 -10.08 14.79 2.95
N SER A 154 -9.92 14.61 4.26
CA SER A 154 -10.30 13.37 4.95
C SER A 154 -11.80 13.11 4.97
N LEU A 155 -12.63 14.12 4.67
CA LEU A 155 -14.07 14.01 4.50
C LEU A 155 -14.47 13.28 3.20
N GLY A 156 -13.51 12.97 2.33
CA GLY A 156 -13.72 12.15 1.14
C GLY A 156 -14.22 12.91 -0.08
N PRO A 157 -14.66 12.20 -1.13
CA PRO A 157 -14.95 12.76 -2.46
C PRO A 157 -16.14 13.74 -2.48
N ARG A 158 -16.97 13.74 -1.44
CA ARG A 158 -18.09 14.70 -1.29
C ARG A 158 -17.63 16.08 -0.82
N SER A 159 -16.40 16.21 -0.34
CA SER A 159 -15.88 17.50 0.13
C SER A 159 -15.40 18.37 -1.05
N PRO A 160 -15.67 19.69 -1.05
CA PRO A 160 -15.20 20.59 -2.11
C PRO A 160 -13.68 20.61 -2.26
N SER A 161 -12.95 20.45 -1.15
CA SER A 161 -11.48 20.42 -1.16
C SER A 161 -10.92 19.17 -1.81
N MET A 162 -11.54 17.99 -1.58
CA MET A 162 -11.11 16.76 -2.25
C MET A 162 -11.43 16.81 -3.74
N GLN A 163 -12.58 17.35 -4.13
CA GLN A 163 -12.94 17.56 -5.54
C GLN A 163 -11.94 18.50 -6.22
N PHE A 164 -11.60 19.62 -5.60
CA PHE A 164 -10.58 20.54 -6.08
C PHE A 164 -9.21 19.86 -6.20
N ALA A 165 -8.77 19.16 -5.15
CA ALA A 165 -7.47 18.51 -5.11
C ALA A 165 -7.34 17.47 -6.23
N ARG A 166 -8.36 16.63 -6.44
CA ARG A 166 -8.37 15.64 -7.53
C ARG A 166 -8.37 16.28 -8.92
N ALA A 167 -9.07 17.40 -9.09
CA ALA A 167 -9.20 18.07 -10.38
C ALA A 167 -7.95 18.87 -10.79
N VAL A 168 -7.21 19.41 -9.81
CA VAL A 168 -6.16 20.43 -10.06
C VAL A 168 -4.76 19.97 -9.64
N LEU A 169 -4.63 19.18 -8.57
CA LEU A 169 -3.32 18.78 -8.05
C LEU A 169 -2.86 17.46 -8.67
N PRO A 170 -1.71 17.43 -9.36
CA PRO A 170 -1.19 16.19 -9.96
C PRO A 170 -1.01 15.07 -8.93
N GLY A 171 -1.53 13.88 -9.25
CA GLY A 171 -1.40 12.67 -8.43
C GLY A 171 -2.36 12.58 -7.24
N PHE A 172 -3.17 13.60 -6.96
CA PHE A 172 -4.20 13.56 -5.91
C PHE A 172 -5.46 12.77 -6.31
N ASP A 173 -5.53 12.35 -7.57
CA ASP A 173 -6.54 11.44 -8.11
C ASP A 173 -6.21 9.94 -7.89
N GLN A 174 -5.08 9.64 -7.24
CA GLN A 174 -4.57 8.28 -7.00
C GLN A 174 -4.89 7.69 -5.61
N PRO A 175 -4.92 8.45 -4.50
CA PRO A 175 -5.19 7.88 -3.18
C PRO A 175 -6.65 7.49 -3.00
N ARG A 176 -6.91 6.23 -2.60
CA ARG A 176 -8.26 5.72 -2.30
C ARG A 176 -8.73 6.01 -0.87
N VAL A 177 -7.81 5.98 0.10
CA VAL A 177 -8.13 6.16 1.52
C VAL A 177 -8.02 7.63 1.91
N SER A 178 -9.12 8.37 1.82
CA SER A 178 -9.16 9.81 2.09
C SER A 178 -8.82 10.12 3.55
N ALA A 179 -9.26 9.27 4.49
CA ALA A 179 -9.07 9.45 5.92
C ALA A 179 -7.61 9.65 6.33
N ARG A 180 -6.67 9.00 5.63
CA ARG A 180 -5.23 9.09 5.90
C ARG A 180 -4.66 10.50 5.77
N TRP A 181 -5.31 11.42 5.05
CA TRP A 181 -4.92 12.84 5.02
C TRP A 181 -4.91 13.50 6.40
N ASN A 182 -5.61 12.94 7.39
CA ASN A 182 -5.50 13.39 8.78
C ASN A 182 -4.10 13.21 9.37
N TRP A 183 -3.25 12.34 8.82
CA TRP A 183 -1.85 12.26 9.23
C TRP A 183 -1.13 13.60 9.04
N VAL A 184 -1.43 14.34 7.95
CA VAL A 184 -0.91 15.70 7.71
C VAL A 184 -1.37 16.67 8.79
N LEU A 185 -2.65 16.62 9.16
CA LEU A 185 -3.19 17.40 10.28
C LEU A 185 -2.46 17.08 11.58
N VAL A 186 -2.31 15.80 11.93
CA VAL A 186 -1.67 15.36 13.18
C VAL A 186 -0.21 15.81 13.23
N MET A 187 0.55 15.66 12.14
CA MET A 187 1.93 16.15 12.08
C MET A 187 2.04 17.68 12.23
N ALA A 188 1.15 18.43 11.58
CA ALA A 188 1.10 19.89 11.75
C ALA A 188 0.80 20.25 13.22
N LEU A 189 -0.16 19.57 13.85
CA LEU A 189 -0.52 19.79 15.26
C LEU A 189 0.64 19.48 16.21
N ILE A 190 1.44 18.46 15.97
CA ILE A 190 2.63 18.14 16.81
C ILE A 190 3.63 19.30 16.78
N VAL A 191 3.94 19.82 15.58
CA VAL A 191 4.87 20.96 15.45
C VAL A 191 4.30 22.22 16.09
N LEU A 192 3.01 22.49 15.88
CA LEU A 192 2.30 23.62 16.49
C LEU A 192 2.23 23.48 18.01
N ALA A 193 2.05 22.29 18.55
CA ALA A 193 2.06 22.03 19.99
C ALA A 193 3.40 22.41 20.61
N GLY A 194 4.52 22.14 19.93
CA GLY A 194 5.84 22.64 20.32
C GLY A 194 5.88 24.17 20.45
N ALA A 195 5.34 24.89 19.46
CA ALA A 195 5.23 26.35 19.53
C ALA A 195 4.28 26.82 20.66
N GLY A 196 3.23 26.04 20.96
CA GLY A 196 2.36 26.26 22.10
C GLY A 196 3.09 26.14 23.44
N ILE A 197 3.92 25.10 23.60
CA ILE A 197 4.76 24.90 24.80
C ILE A 197 5.74 26.07 24.97
N ASP A 198 6.43 26.47 23.90
CA ASP A 198 7.35 27.62 23.92
C ASP A 198 6.62 28.90 24.34
N ARG A 199 5.42 29.13 23.82
CA ARG A 199 4.59 30.30 24.17
C ARG A 199 4.14 30.30 25.63
N LEU A 200 3.81 29.14 26.19
CA LEU A 200 3.41 29.00 27.59
C LEU A 200 4.61 29.21 28.54
N ARG A 201 5.81 28.78 28.13
CA ARG A 201 7.06 28.98 28.89
C ARG A 201 7.51 30.44 28.91
N THR A 202 7.46 31.11 27.76
CA THR A 202 8.14 32.41 27.55
C THR A 202 7.23 33.64 27.64
N GLY A 203 5.91 33.47 27.59
CA GLY A 203 4.99 34.59 27.38
C GLY A 203 4.80 35.54 28.57
N THR A 204 4.66 36.84 28.29
CA THR A 204 4.15 37.87 29.23
C THR A 204 2.71 38.30 28.86
N HIS A 205 1.98 38.83 29.83
CA HIS A 205 0.54 38.59 30.04
C HIS A 205 -0.47 39.33 29.13
N ARG A 206 -0.09 40.30 28.27
CA ARG A 206 -1.11 41.26 27.77
C ARG A 206 -1.67 41.09 26.34
N ALA A 207 -1.00 40.39 25.43
CA ALA A 207 -1.47 40.29 24.03
C ALA A 207 -2.06 38.92 23.65
N GLY A 208 -2.06 37.93 24.55
CA GLY A 208 -2.39 36.53 24.21
C GLY A 208 -3.67 35.97 24.85
N GLY A 209 -4.21 36.58 25.90
CA GLY A 209 -5.32 36.00 26.69
C GLY A 209 -6.59 35.75 25.87
N ALA A 210 -6.99 36.71 25.02
CA ALA A 210 -8.17 36.58 24.16
C ALA A 210 -8.03 35.45 23.13
N ALA A 211 -6.83 35.23 22.61
CA ALA A 211 -6.61 34.23 21.59
C ALA A 211 -6.47 32.81 22.19
N VAL A 212 -5.94 32.69 23.41
CA VAL A 212 -6.00 31.40 24.13
C VAL A 212 -7.43 31.12 24.63
N LEU A 213 -8.22 32.14 24.97
CA LEU A 213 -9.65 32.02 25.23
C LEU A 213 -10.43 31.48 24.02
N ALA A 214 -10.20 32.04 22.83
CA ALA A 214 -10.77 31.54 21.59
C ALA A 214 -10.34 30.09 21.32
N GLY A 215 -9.08 29.76 21.63
CA GLY A 215 -8.57 28.39 21.52
C GLY A 215 -9.21 27.42 22.50
N GLY A 216 -9.43 27.85 23.74
CA GLY A 216 -10.15 27.08 24.76
C GLY A 216 -11.62 26.87 24.40
N ALA A 217 -12.29 27.88 23.84
CA ALA A 217 -13.66 27.73 23.34
C ALA A 217 -13.74 26.74 22.16
N ALA A 218 -12.81 26.80 21.21
CA ALA A 218 -12.72 25.85 20.11
C ALA A 218 -12.48 24.41 20.62
N LEU A 219 -11.61 24.27 21.62
CA LEU A 219 -11.34 22.98 22.27
C LEU A 219 -12.59 22.46 23.01
N VAL A 220 -13.32 23.30 23.73
CA VAL A 220 -14.58 22.90 24.39
C VAL A 220 -15.59 22.41 23.36
N VAL A 221 -15.73 23.07 22.21
CA VAL A 221 -16.62 22.60 21.12
C VAL A 221 -16.16 21.24 20.57
N LEU A 222 -14.86 21.04 20.37
CA LEU A 222 -14.32 19.74 19.92
C LEU A 222 -14.61 18.63 20.94
N VAL A 223 -14.43 18.92 22.23
CA VAL A 223 -14.69 17.98 23.32
C VAL A 223 -16.18 17.65 23.43
N THR A 224 -17.08 18.64 23.34
CA THR A 224 -18.53 18.40 23.43
C THR A 224 -19.06 17.59 22.26
N VAL A 225 -18.57 17.83 21.04
CA VAL A 225 -18.94 17.01 19.88
C VAL A 225 -18.34 15.60 19.99
N GLY A 226 -17.08 15.48 20.41
CA GLY A 226 -16.41 14.18 20.60
C GLY A 226 -17.06 13.31 21.68
N ALA A 227 -17.63 13.91 22.73
CA ALA A 227 -18.23 13.23 23.88
C ALA A 227 -19.41 12.31 23.51
N GLN A 228 -20.00 12.46 22.32
CA GLN A 228 -21.08 11.60 21.83
C GLN A 228 -20.65 10.13 21.56
N GLY A 229 -19.37 9.78 21.79
CA GLY A 229 -18.91 8.40 21.66
C GLY A 229 -17.53 8.10 22.22
N GLY A 230 -16.97 8.96 23.09
CA GLY A 230 -15.65 8.80 23.71
C GLY A 230 -15.66 7.80 24.87
N GLY A 231 -16.73 7.80 25.67
CA GLY A 231 -16.90 6.99 26.87
C GLY A 231 -16.41 7.75 28.09
N ALA A 232 -17.09 7.57 29.23
CA ALA A 232 -17.01 8.47 30.38
C ALA A 232 -15.58 8.80 30.85
N GLY A 233 -14.66 7.83 30.84
CA GLY A 233 -13.26 8.06 31.19
C GLY A 233 -12.53 9.00 30.22
N ASN A 234 -12.71 8.80 28.91
CA ASN A 234 -12.11 9.68 27.89
C ASN A 234 -12.78 11.06 27.91
N ASP A 235 -14.10 11.12 28.06
CA ASP A 235 -14.84 12.38 28.11
C ASP A 235 -14.37 13.25 29.29
N LEU A 236 -14.16 12.64 30.46
CA LEU A 236 -13.61 13.30 31.64
C LEU A 236 -12.19 13.82 31.38
N LEU A 237 -11.31 12.99 30.80
CA LEU A 237 -9.94 13.38 30.44
C LEU A 237 -9.91 14.57 29.49
N TRP A 238 -10.78 14.55 28.47
CA TRP A 238 -10.91 15.62 27.50
C TRP A 238 -11.36 16.93 28.14
N VAL A 239 -12.42 16.89 28.96
CA VAL A 239 -12.93 18.07 29.69
C VAL A 239 -11.90 18.61 30.67
N ALA A 240 -11.22 17.72 31.42
CA ALA A 240 -10.20 18.13 32.38
C ALA A 240 -9.02 18.82 31.68
N THR A 241 -8.55 18.28 30.56
CA THR A 241 -7.45 18.87 29.78
C THR A 241 -7.86 20.21 29.18
N ALA A 242 -9.08 20.31 28.64
CA ALA A 242 -9.61 21.57 28.11
C ALA A 242 -9.74 22.64 29.20
N GLY A 243 -10.30 22.28 30.36
CA GLY A 243 -10.41 23.16 31.52
C GLY A 243 -9.04 23.63 32.02
N MET A 244 -8.04 22.75 32.03
CA MET A 244 -6.68 23.10 32.42
C MET A 244 -6.06 24.11 31.45
N VAL A 245 -6.20 23.93 30.14
CA VAL A 245 -5.68 24.87 29.11
C VAL A 245 -6.32 26.25 29.28
N VAL A 246 -7.64 26.31 29.46
CA VAL A 246 -8.36 27.56 29.75
C VAL A 246 -7.81 28.20 31.03
N THR A 247 -7.64 27.43 32.11
CA THR A 247 -7.15 27.95 33.40
C THR A 247 -5.72 28.51 33.33
N ILE A 248 -4.83 27.84 32.60
CA ILE A 248 -3.44 28.29 32.37
C ILE A 248 -3.43 29.66 31.68
N SER A 249 -4.37 29.89 30.78
CA SER A 249 -4.49 31.14 30.00
C SER A 249 -4.71 32.37 30.86
N PHE A 250 -5.38 32.21 31.99
CA PHE A 250 -5.69 33.29 32.93
C PHE A 250 -4.64 33.44 34.04
N THR A 251 -3.78 32.44 34.23
CA THR A 251 -2.83 32.43 35.35
C THR A 251 -1.68 33.42 35.11
N THR A 252 -1.40 34.29 36.08
CA THR A 252 -0.35 35.32 36.00
C THR A 252 1.00 34.86 36.56
N ARG A 253 1.00 33.85 37.44
CA ARG A 253 2.20 33.39 38.15
C ARG A 253 3.07 32.51 37.25
N HIS A 254 4.32 32.92 37.02
CA HIS A 254 5.28 32.20 36.17
C HIS A 254 5.45 30.73 36.56
N LEU A 255 5.69 30.45 37.85
CA LEU A 255 5.88 29.07 38.35
C LEU A 255 4.66 28.17 38.10
N VAL A 256 3.45 28.71 38.28
CA VAL A 256 2.20 27.95 38.05
C VAL A 256 2.01 27.65 36.57
N ARG A 257 2.33 28.60 35.68
CA ARG A 257 2.28 28.37 34.22
C ARG A 257 3.28 27.31 33.76
N VAL A 258 4.51 27.35 34.28
CA VAL A 258 5.54 26.36 33.94
C VAL A 258 5.14 24.98 34.45
N GLY A 259 4.66 24.86 35.69
CA GLY A 259 4.17 23.61 36.26
C GLY A 259 3.00 23.03 35.47
N ALA A 260 2.02 23.85 35.11
CA ALA A 260 0.85 23.42 34.36
C ALA A 260 1.17 23.08 32.89
N ALA A 261 2.11 23.79 32.26
CA ALA A 261 2.65 23.41 30.95
C ALA A 261 3.41 22.08 31.02
N GLY A 262 4.16 21.85 32.10
CA GLY A 262 4.81 20.55 32.37
C GLY A 262 3.80 19.42 32.54
N LEU A 263 2.69 19.68 33.25
CA LEU A 263 1.59 18.73 33.41
C LEU A 263 0.89 18.42 32.07
N LEU A 264 0.67 19.42 31.21
CA LEU A 264 0.13 19.21 29.86
C LEU A 264 1.04 18.32 29.01
N VAL A 265 2.36 18.52 29.08
CA VAL A 265 3.33 17.67 28.39
C VAL A 265 3.29 16.25 28.96
N ALA A 266 3.23 16.09 30.28
CA ALA A 266 3.11 14.78 30.91
C ALA A 266 1.81 14.06 30.51
N LEU A 267 0.69 14.78 30.44
CA LEU A 267 -0.57 14.24 29.93
C LEU A 267 -0.48 13.85 28.46
N ALA A 268 0.14 14.66 27.60
CA ALA A 268 0.35 14.29 26.20
C ALA A 268 1.18 12.99 26.07
N VAL A 269 2.23 12.85 26.88
CA VAL A 269 3.05 11.62 26.92
C VAL A 269 2.22 10.42 27.41
N LEU A 270 1.40 10.59 28.45
CA LEU A 270 0.54 9.53 28.97
C LEU A 270 -0.55 9.14 27.98
N GLU A 271 -1.22 10.12 27.36
CA GLU A 271 -2.26 9.90 26.34
C GLU A 271 -1.72 9.08 25.20
N LEU A 272 -0.58 9.46 24.62
CA LEU A 272 0.02 8.74 23.50
C LEU A 272 0.67 7.41 23.92
N GLY A 273 1.26 7.37 25.12
CA GLY A 273 2.01 6.21 25.62
C GLY A 273 1.13 5.06 26.10
N LEU A 274 -0.05 5.32 26.67
CA LEU A 274 -0.95 4.27 27.18
C LEU A 274 -1.43 3.30 26.09
N PRO A 275 -2.01 3.78 24.96
CA PRO A 275 -2.35 2.95 23.80
C PRO A 275 -1.17 2.13 23.28
N MET A 276 -0.01 2.79 23.09
CA MET A 276 1.18 2.15 22.53
C MET A 276 1.73 1.06 23.45
N THR A 277 1.73 1.29 24.76
CA THR A 277 2.20 0.31 25.74
C THR A 277 1.29 -0.92 25.77
N ARG A 278 -0.04 -0.71 25.72
CA ARG A 278 -1.01 -1.81 25.60
C ARG A 278 -0.79 -2.61 24.31
N LEU A 279 -0.52 -1.92 23.20
CA LEU A 279 -0.30 -2.56 21.90
C LEU A 279 0.98 -3.41 21.91
N ILE A 280 2.08 -2.88 22.47
CA ILE A 280 3.34 -3.60 22.61
C ILE A 280 3.16 -4.84 23.50
N ILE A 281 2.47 -4.71 24.63
CA ILE A 281 2.23 -5.84 25.55
C ILE A 281 1.36 -6.91 24.90
N ALA A 282 0.33 -6.53 24.14
CA ALA A 282 -0.56 -7.48 23.47
C ALA A 282 0.04 -8.10 22.20
N GLY A 283 0.91 -7.38 21.49
CA GLY A 283 1.51 -7.81 20.23
C GLY A 283 2.80 -8.62 20.36
N ASN A 284 3.42 -8.68 21.54
CA ASN A 284 4.70 -9.35 21.74
C ASN A 284 4.54 -10.86 21.98
N ALA A 285 4.58 -11.64 20.91
CA ALA A 285 5.39 -12.85 20.93
C ALA A 285 6.85 -12.44 20.71
N ASP A 286 7.81 -12.97 21.48
CA ASP A 286 9.27 -12.74 21.34
C ASP A 286 9.81 -13.24 19.98
N ILE A 287 9.42 -12.58 18.89
CA ILE A 287 9.80 -12.94 17.52
C ILE A 287 10.63 -11.79 16.99
N THR A 288 11.95 -11.94 17.09
CA THR A 288 12.92 -10.96 16.55
C THR A 288 13.28 -11.23 15.08
N ASP A 289 12.92 -12.42 14.58
CA ASP A 289 13.16 -12.86 13.21
C ASP A 289 12.00 -13.75 12.73
N THR A 290 11.36 -13.36 11.64
CA THR A 290 10.23 -14.09 11.04
C THR A 290 10.66 -15.37 10.32
N SER A 291 11.95 -15.51 9.98
CA SER A 291 12.48 -16.73 9.36
C SER A 291 12.32 -17.98 10.25
N GLN A 292 12.33 -17.76 11.58
CA GLN A 292 12.14 -18.80 12.58
C GLN A 292 10.72 -19.39 12.57
N LEU A 293 9.77 -18.68 11.94
CA LEU A 293 8.38 -19.10 11.82
C LEU A 293 8.12 -19.86 10.50
N ILE A 294 9.11 -19.95 9.61
CA ILE A 294 8.98 -20.73 8.36
C ILE A 294 9.14 -22.20 8.72
N GLY A 295 8.07 -22.98 8.57
CA GLY A 295 8.00 -24.41 8.88
C GLY A 295 8.46 -25.32 7.74
N THR A 296 8.22 -26.62 7.91
CA THR A 296 8.59 -27.65 6.93
C THR A 296 7.71 -27.59 5.67
N THR A 297 6.42 -27.32 5.83
CA THR A 297 5.46 -27.21 4.73
C THR A 297 5.83 -26.08 3.78
N GLU A 298 6.14 -24.90 4.30
CA GLU A 298 6.43 -23.71 3.49
C GLU A 298 7.78 -23.87 2.76
N ARG A 299 8.80 -24.44 3.41
CA ARG A 299 10.09 -24.76 2.77
C ARG A 299 9.93 -25.78 1.65
N TRP A 300 9.05 -26.77 1.81
CA TRP A 300 8.76 -27.73 0.76
C TRP A 300 8.03 -27.07 -0.42
N LEU A 301 7.01 -26.24 -0.15
CA LEU A 301 6.28 -25.49 -1.16
C LEU A 301 7.20 -24.55 -1.97
N ALA A 302 8.17 -23.92 -1.32
CA ALA A 302 9.15 -23.04 -1.96
C ALA A 302 10.03 -23.74 -3.01
N GLN A 303 10.11 -25.08 -2.97
CA GLN A 303 10.85 -25.90 -3.93
C GLN A 303 9.96 -26.48 -5.04
N GLN A 304 8.66 -26.21 -5.02
CA GLN A 304 7.74 -26.75 -6.02
C GLN A 304 7.48 -25.78 -7.19
N GLN A 305 7.17 -26.33 -8.37
CA GLN A 305 6.55 -25.58 -9.46
C GLN A 305 5.03 -25.44 -9.27
N GLY A 306 4.46 -24.45 -9.95
CA GLY A 306 3.04 -24.07 -9.84
C GLY A 306 2.79 -23.04 -8.74
N LEU A 307 1.63 -22.40 -8.79
CA LEU A 307 1.20 -21.43 -7.80
C LEU A 307 0.49 -22.09 -6.62
N THR A 308 0.63 -21.47 -5.46
CA THR A 308 -0.04 -21.84 -4.21
C THR A 308 -1.14 -20.84 -3.90
N LEU A 309 -2.31 -21.33 -3.51
CA LEU A 309 -3.42 -20.55 -3.00
C LEU A 309 -3.60 -20.84 -1.50
N GLN A 310 -3.78 -19.80 -0.70
CA GLN A 310 -4.10 -19.96 0.73
C GLN A 310 -5.63 -20.03 0.92
N LEU A 311 -6.09 -21.01 1.68
CA LEU A 311 -7.48 -21.15 2.13
C LEU A 311 -7.50 -21.36 3.64
N ILE A 312 -7.34 -20.26 4.37
CA ILE A 312 -7.06 -20.26 5.80
C ILE A 312 -7.98 -19.32 6.57
N ASN A 313 -7.97 -19.42 7.90
CA ASN A 313 -8.71 -18.52 8.78
C ASN A 313 -8.01 -17.18 9.01
N GLY A 314 -8.76 -16.28 9.65
CA GLY A 314 -8.40 -14.88 9.84
C GLY A 314 -7.47 -14.57 11.02
N ASP A 315 -6.83 -15.55 11.67
CA ASP A 315 -5.96 -15.30 12.83
C ASP A 315 -4.73 -14.46 12.42
N LEU A 316 -4.29 -13.58 13.33
CA LEU A 316 -3.24 -12.58 13.13
C LEU A 316 -2.02 -12.83 14.03
N ASP A 317 -1.97 -13.91 14.81
CA ASP A 317 -0.74 -14.33 15.52
C ASP A 317 0.38 -14.62 14.50
N GLY A 318 1.60 -14.14 14.74
CA GLY A 318 2.77 -14.41 13.89
C GLY A 318 3.01 -15.91 13.65
N ARG A 319 2.77 -16.75 14.67
CA ARG A 319 2.87 -18.23 14.56
C ARG A 319 1.82 -18.84 13.64
N TYR A 320 0.77 -18.10 13.32
CA TYR A 320 -0.26 -18.47 12.36
C TYR A 320 -0.01 -17.80 11.00
N VAL A 321 0.32 -16.50 11.00
CA VAL A 321 0.48 -15.67 9.79
C VAL A 321 1.58 -16.20 8.89
N VAL A 322 2.76 -16.54 9.44
CA VAL A 322 3.88 -16.99 8.60
C VAL A 322 3.64 -18.38 8.02
N PRO A 323 3.32 -19.43 8.81
CA PRO A 323 2.99 -20.73 8.24
C PRO A 323 1.72 -20.70 7.37
N GLY A 324 0.76 -19.84 7.69
CA GLY A 324 -0.45 -19.65 6.88
C GLY A 324 -0.23 -18.87 5.58
N LEU A 325 0.99 -18.36 5.35
CA LEU A 325 1.34 -17.53 4.19
C LEU A 325 0.52 -16.21 4.08
N ARG A 326 -0.04 -15.72 5.20
CA ARG A 326 -0.81 -14.46 5.28
C ARG A 326 0.05 -13.22 5.11
N PRO A 327 -0.58 -12.12 4.65
CA PRO A 327 -0.15 -11.45 3.44
C PRO A 327 1.34 -11.16 3.49
N ASN A 328 2.04 -11.56 2.44
CA ASN A 328 3.47 -11.35 2.20
C ASN A 328 4.40 -12.41 2.82
N ALA A 329 3.92 -13.28 3.72
CA ALA A 329 4.76 -14.35 4.28
C ALA A 329 5.22 -15.36 3.22
N ASN A 330 4.46 -15.56 2.14
CA ASN A 330 4.89 -16.31 0.95
C ASN A 330 6.17 -15.74 0.32
N THR A 331 6.34 -14.42 0.32
CA THR A 331 7.55 -13.77 -0.20
C THR A 331 8.76 -14.07 0.70
N LEU A 332 8.55 -14.08 2.03
CA LEU A 332 9.59 -14.47 3.00
C LEU A 332 9.97 -15.95 2.88
N ALA A 333 8.99 -16.82 2.64
CA ALA A 333 9.20 -18.25 2.50
C ALA A 333 9.71 -18.67 1.10
N GLY A 334 9.69 -17.78 0.11
CA GLY A 334 10.00 -18.11 -1.29
C GLY A 334 8.92 -18.98 -1.96
N VAL A 335 7.70 -19.02 -1.41
CA VAL A 335 6.57 -19.76 -1.97
C VAL A 335 5.92 -18.94 -3.07
N ARG A 336 5.79 -19.53 -4.28
CA ARG A 336 5.03 -18.93 -5.37
C ARG A 336 3.55 -18.93 -5.00
N SER A 337 3.00 -17.75 -4.74
CA SER A 337 1.58 -17.58 -4.41
C SER A 337 0.85 -16.92 -5.57
N ILE A 338 -0.38 -17.36 -5.82
CA ILE A 338 -1.27 -16.67 -6.76
C ILE A 338 -1.67 -15.28 -6.24
N ASP A 339 -1.75 -15.10 -4.91
CA ASP A 339 -2.03 -13.80 -4.27
C ASP A 339 -0.83 -12.83 -4.29
N GLY A 340 0.37 -13.29 -4.65
CA GLY A 340 1.58 -12.45 -4.64
C GLY A 340 1.84 -11.78 -3.29
N TYR A 341 2.23 -10.50 -3.32
CA TYR A 341 2.34 -9.64 -2.14
C TYR A 341 1.04 -8.84 -1.99
N ASP A 342 0.35 -8.98 -0.85
CA ASP A 342 -0.87 -8.26 -0.46
C ASP A 342 -2.02 -8.34 -1.49
N GLY A 343 -2.30 -9.55 -2.03
CA GLY A 343 -3.32 -9.75 -3.07
C GLY A 343 -2.93 -9.26 -4.46
N GLY A 344 -1.65 -8.90 -4.63
CA GLY A 344 -1.06 -8.31 -5.81
C GLY A 344 -0.95 -6.80 -5.65
N VAL A 345 0.24 -6.29 -5.26
CA VAL A 345 0.52 -4.85 -5.21
C VAL A 345 0.18 -4.23 -6.57
N ALA A 346 -0.77 -3.29 -6.55
CA ALA A 346 -1.38 -2.69 -7.74
C ALA A 346 -2.04 -3.73 -8.65
N ILE A 347 -3.22 -4.21 -8.23
CA ILE A 347 -4.12 -5.07 -8.99
C ILE A 347 -4.16 -4.58 -10.44
N SER A 348 -3.45 -5.27 -11.34
CA SER A 348 -3.40 -4.90 -12.75
C SER A 348 -4.70 -5.31 -13.43
N ARG A 349 -5.07 -4.67 -14.56
CA ARG A 349 -6.24 -5.08 -15.37
C ARG A 349 -6.22 -6.57 -15.70
N ARG A 350 -5.03 -7.11 -15.96
CA ARG A 350 -4.82 -8.53 -16.28
C ARG A 350 -4.99 -9.42 -15.08
N TRP A 351 -4.44 -9.03 -13.93
CA TRP A 351 -4.61 -9.75 -12.67
C TRP A 351 -6.09 -9.78 -12.24
N HIS A 352 -6.75 -8.63 -12.30
CA HIS A 352 -8.19 -8.50 -12.04
C HIS A 352 -9.01 -9.43 -12.94
N ALA A 353 -8.73 -9.43 -14.24
CA ALA A 353 -9.39 -10.33 -15.18
C ALA A 353 -9.09 -11.80 -14.90
N ALA A 354 -7.86 -12.15 -14.50
CA ALA A 354 -7.48 -13.52 -14.15
C ALA A 354 -8.31 -14.05 -12.99
N VAL A 355 -8.43 -13.27 -11.92
CA VAL A 355 -9.23 -13.61 -10.74
C VAL A 355 -10.72 -13.69 -11.10
N GLN A 356 -11.20 -12.83 -12.00
CA GLN A 356 -12.58 -12.87 -12.51
C GLN A 356 -12.93 -14.14 -13.29
N GLN A 357 -11.96 -14.98 -13.66
CA GLN A 357 -12.23 -16.31 -14.22
C GLN A 357 -12.89 -17.24 -13.20
N ILE A 358 -12.69 -16.95 -11.90
CA ILE A 358 -13.15 -17.75 -10.77
C ILE A 358 -14.32 -17.08 -10.06
N VAL A 359 -14.22 -15.77 -9.79
CA VAL A 359 -15.23 -15.01 -9.03
C VAL A 359 -15.91 -13.96 -9.90
N PRO A 360 -17.20 -13.66 -9.69
CA PRO A 360 -17.92 -12.71 -10.55
C PRO A 360 -17.50 -11.25 -10.31
N THR A 361 -17.05 -10.92 -9.09
CA THR A 361 -16.66 -9.58 -8.66
C THR A 361 -15.40 -9.66 -7.81
N VAL A 362 -14.55 -8.65 -7.90
CA VAL A 362 -13.31 -8.54 -7.11
C VAL A 362 -13.39 -7.30 -6.24
N ASP A 363 -13.09 -7.45 -4.95
CA ASP A 363 -12.90 -6.36 -3.99
C ASP A 363 -11.42 -6.24 -3.56
N ASP A 364 -11.13 -5.29 -2.66
CA ASP A 364 -9.77 -4.97 -2.20
C ASP A 364 -9.18 -6.01 -1.22
N SER A 365 -9.87 -7.12 -0.94
CA SER A 365 -9.33 -8.20 -0.10
C SER A 365 -8.43 -9.15 -0.89
N VAL A 366 -7.61 -9.94 -0.19
CA VAL A 366 -6.82 -11.02 -0.81
C VAL A 366 -7.73 -12.01 -1.54
N PHE A 367 -7.27 -12.60 -2.64
CA PHE A 367 -8.09 -13.50 -3.47
C PHE A 367 -8.66 -14.66 -2.63
N GLY A 368 -7.85 -15.20 -1.71
CA GLY A 368 -8.28 -16.25 -0.77
C GLY A 368 -9.54 -15.92 0.05
N ALA A 369 -9.83 -14.64 0.32
CA ALA A 369 -11.01 -14.21 1.07
C ALA A 369 -12.29 -14.13 0.21
N GLN A 370 -12.14 -14.15 -1.11
CA GLN A 370 -13.23 -13.95 -2.08
C GLN A 370 -13.64 -15.26 -2.77
N LEU A 371 -13.00 -16.38 -2.43
CA LEU A 371 -13.16 -17.65 -3.10
C LEU A 371 -14.59 -18.21 -2.99
N PRO A 372 -15.07 -18.93 -4.02
CA PRO A 372 -16.32 -19.68 -3.92
C PRO A 372 -16.21 -20.79 -2.86
N ALA A 373 -17.36 -21.29 -2.41
CA ALA A 373 -17.43 -22.34 -1.39
C ALA A 373 -16.70 -23.63 -1.79
N ALA A 374 -16.65 -23.95 -3.09
CA ALA A 374 -15.96 -25.12 -3.62
C ALA A 374 -15.06 -24.73 -4.80
N LEU A 375 -13.82 -25.20 -4.79
CA LEU A 375 -12.79 -24.86 -5.76
C LEU A 375 -12.71 -25.94 -6.85
N ASP A 376 -13.13 -25.61 -8.07
CA ASP A 376 -13.05 -26.50 -9.23
C ASP A 376 -11.58 -26.72 -9.67
N PRO A 377 -11.02 -27.95 -9.59
CA PRO A 377 -9.66 -28.24 -9.99
C PRO A 377 -9.30 -27.74 -11.40
N ALA A 378 -10.23 -27.84 -12.37
CA ALA A 378 -9.96 -27.42 -13.75
C ALA A 378 -9.83 -25.89 -13.89
N ALA A 379 -10.68 -25.14 -13.19
CA ALA A 379 -10.61 -23.67 -13.15
C ALA A 379 -9.29 -23.17 -12.58
N PHE A 380 -8.90 -23.74 -11.44
CA PHE A 380 -7.68 -23.34 -10.72
C PHE A 380 -6.41 -23.78 -11.45
N ALA A 381 -6.43 -24.93 -12.13
CA ALA A 381 -5.32 -25.36 -12.98
C ALA A 381 -5.07 -24.37 -14.14
N ARG A 382 -6.14 -23.80 -14.73
CA ARG A 382 -6.01 -22.82 -15.82
C ARG A 382 -5.38 -21.50 -15.40
N ILE A 383 -5.53 -21.13 -14.13
CA ILE A 383 -4.84 -19.99 -13.53
C ILE A 383 -3.55 -20.39 -12.78
N GLY A 384 -2.97 -21.54 -13.12
CA GLY A 384 -1.65 -21.97 -12.64
C GLY A 384 -1.59 -22.43 -11.18
N VAL A 385 -2.74 -22.57 -10.49
CA VAL A 385 -2.78 -23.05 -9.11
C VAL A 385 -2.65 -24.56 -9.07
N ARG A 386 -1.52 -25.01 -8.53
CA ARG A 386 -1.22 -26.41 -8.25
C ARG A 386 -1.54 -26.78 -6.81
N PHE A 387 -1.25 -25.91 -5.85
CA PHE A 387 -1.40 -26.22 -4.43
C PHE A 387 -2.42 -25.32 -3.75
N VAL A 388 -3.20 -25.91 -2.85
CA VAL A 388 -3.96 -25.18 -1.83
C VAL A 388 -3.36 -25.48 -0.47
N LEU A 389 -2.99 -24.42 0.26
CA LEU A 389 -2.64 -24.49 1.67
C LEU A 389 -3.93 -24.28 2.49
N TYR A 390 -4.38 -25.32 3.15
CA TYR A 390 -5.69 -25.39 3.81
C TYR A 390 -5.58 -25.38 5.33
N ASP A 391 -6.40 -24.56 5.98
CA ASP A 391 -6.56 -24.58 7.43
C ASP A 391 -7.62 -25.63 7.85
N PRO A 392 -7.23 -26.70 8.55
CA PRO A 392 -8.17 -27.73 9.01
C PRO A 392 -9.24 -27.19 9.97
N ALA A 393 -9.04 -26.05 10.62
CA ALA A 393 -10.06 -25.42 11.47
C ALA A 393 -11.27 -24.89 10.68
N ARG A 394 -11.21 -24.83 9.34
CA ARG A 394 -12.34 -24.49 8.47
C ARG A 394 -13.34 -25.64 8.30
N GLY A 395 -13.03 -26.83 8.80
CA GLY A 395 -13.84 -28.03 8.66
C GLY A 395 -13.34 -28.99 7.58
N PRO A 396 -14.13 -30.00 7.21
CA PRO A 396 -13.74 -31.02 6.24
C PRO A 396 -13.34 -30.42 4.90
N ALA A 397 -12.12 -30.71 4.44
CA ALA A 397 -11.56 -30.11 3.23
C ALA A 397 -12.34 -30.50 1.98
N GLU A 398 -12.99 -31.68 1.95
CA GLU A 398 -13.74 -32.22 0.81
C GLU A 398 -14.91 -31.31 0.41
N LEU A 399 -15.41 -30.50 1.34
CA LEU A 399 -16.46 -29.51 1.07
C LEU A 399 -15.95 -28.34 0.23
N SER A 400 -14.70 -27.90 0.49
CA SER A 400 -14.08 -26.78 -0.21
C SER A 400 -13.22 -27.20 -1.40
N LEU A 401 -12.67 -28.42 -1.35
CA LEU A 401 -11.67 -28.93 -2.27
C LEU A 401 -12.11 -30.27 -2.89
N PRO A 402 -13.32 -30.36 -3.49
CA PRO A 402 -13.77 -31.60 -4.12
C PRO A 402 -12.84 -31.98 -5.28
N GLY A 403 -12.33 -33.21 -5.27
CA GLY A 403 -11.43 -33.72 -6.30
C GLY A 403 -9.97 -33.27 -6.18
N TRP A 404 -9.59 -32.50 -5.16
CA TRP A 404 -8.19 -32.23 -4.85
C TRP A 404 -7.58 -33.37 -4.02
N VAL A 405 -6.27 -33.58 -4.13
CA VAL A 405 -5.58 -34.70 -3.48
C VAL A 405 -4.70 -34.19 -2.34
N GLN A 406 -4.96 -34.62 -1.11
CA GLN A 406 -4.13 -34.23 0.02
C GLN A 406 -2.72 -34.82 -0.11
N ARG A 407 -1.70 -33.97 0.11
CA ARG A 407 -0.31 -34.39 0.22
C ARG A 407 0.04 -34.69 1.67
N PRO A 408 0.80 -35.77 1.94
CA PRO A 408 1.33 -36.01 3.28
C PRO A 408 2.20 -34.83 3.72
N GLY A 409 1.95 -34.30 4.91
CA GLY A 409 2.68 -33.15 5.46
C GLY A 409 2.78 -33.22 6.98
N THR A 410 3.74 -32.49 7.55
CA THR A 410 4.04 -32.47 9.00
C THR A 410 3.68 -31.15 9.70
N GLY A 411 2.99 -30.24 9.01
CA GLY A 411 2.60 -28.92 9.52
C GLY A 411 1.13 -28.85 9.98
N TYR A 412 0.79 -27.74 10.65
CA TYR A 412 -0.59 -27.42 11.04
C TYR A 412 -1.51 -27.25 9.82
N PHE A 413 -1.04 -26.49 8.83
CA PHE A 413 -1.71 -26.33 7.55
C PHE A 413 -1.49 -27.55 6.67
N GLN A 414 -2.57 -28.01 6.04
CA GLN A 414 -2.58 -29.15 5.14
C GLN A 414 -2.36 -28.68 3.71
N VAL A 415 -1.69 -29.49 2.89
CA VAL A 415 -1.48 -29.16 1.47
C VAL A 415 -2.32 -30.08 0.61
N TYR A 416 -3.06 -29.51 -0.31
CA TYR A 416 -3.83 -30.21 -1.33
C TYR A 416 -3.26 -29.89 -2.70
N GLU A 417 -3.06 -30.91 -3.52
CA GLU A 417 -2.56 -30.82 -4.89
C GLU A 417 -3.71 -30.94 -5.89
N ASN A 418 -3.66 -30.11 -6.92
CA ASN A 418 -4.60 -30.08 -8.03
C ASN A 418 -4.24 -31.18 -9.04
N PRO A 419 -5.06 -32.25 -9.20
CA PRO A 419 -4.75 -33.29 -10.17
C PRO A 419 -4.94 -32.86 -11.63
N ARG A 420 -5.55 -31.69 -11.89
CA ARG A 420 -5.75 -31.15 -13.24
C ARG A 420 -4.60 -30.24 -13.68
N TRP A 421 -3.71 -29.85 -12.77
CA TRP A 421 -2.51 -29.10 -13.12
C TRP A 421 -1.45 -30.04 -13.70
N GLN A 422 -0.94 -29.73 -14.89
CA GLN A 422 -0.04 -30.61 -15.66
C GLN A 422 1.34 -30.00 -15.93
N GLY A 423 1.52 -28.71 -15.65
CA GLY A 423 2.78 -27.98 -15.83
C GLY A 423 2.56 -26.48 -15.75
N ASP A 424 3.62 -25.72 -15.49
CA ASP A 424 3.61 -24.24 -15.48
C ASP A 424 3.93 -23.64 -16.85
N VAL A 425 4.03 -24.49 -17.88
CA VAL A 425 4.15 -24.12 -19.28
C VAL A 425 3.12 -24.91 -20.07
N THR A 426 2.32 -24.24 -20.89
CA THR A 426 1.30 -24.86 -21.73
C THR A 426 1.47 -24.45 -23.18
N ALA A 427 1.54 -25.43 -24.09
CA ALA A 427 1.59 -25.23 -25.52
C ALA A 427 0.19 -25.34 -26.14
N TRP A 428 -0.36 -24.19 -26.57
CA TRP A 428 -1.66 -24.12 -27.22
C TRP A 428 -1.52 -24.31 -28.74
N TYR A 429 -2.05 -25.42 -29.25
CA TYR A 429 -2.10 -25.71 -30.68
C TYR A 429 -3.33 -25.12 -31.39
N THR A 430 -4.38 -24.85 -30.62
CA THR A 430 -5.56 -24.11 -31.06
C THR A 430 -5.66 -22.84 -30.24
N THR A 431 -5.86 -21.70 -30.91
CA THR A 431 -6.04 -20.42 -30.25
C THR A 431 -7.20 -19.65 -30.87
N GLN A 432 -7.92 -18.90 -30.04
CA GLN A 432 -9.03 -18.06 -30.47
C GLN A 432 -8.76 -16.62 -30.09
N ARG A 433 -9.06 -15.69 -31.00
CA ARG A 433 -8.95 -14.27 -30.73
C ARG A 433 -9.97 -13.83 -29.69
N VAL A 434 -9.53 -12.96 -28.79
CA VAL A 434 -10.34 -12.12 -27.89
C VAL A 434 -9.85 -10.67 -27.97
N ALA A 435 -10.70 -9.70 -27.62
CA ALA A 435 -10.35 -8.28 -27.67
C ALA A 435 -9.41 -7.85 -26.53
N GLY A 436 -9.34 -8.60 -25.44
CA GLY A 436 -8.52 -8.28 -24.29
C GLY A 436 -8.79 -9.16 -23.07
N PRO A 437 -8.20 -8.81 -21.91
CA PRO A 437 -8.22 -9.68 -20.73
C PRO A 437 -9.62 -9.92 -20.16
N THR A 438 -10.51 -8.93 -20.19
CA THR A 438 -11.89 -9.06 -19.68
C THR A 438 -12.72 -10.04 -20.50
N GLU A 439 -12.61 -10.02 -21.83
CA GLU A 439 -13.33 -10.98 -22.68
C GLU A 439 -12.76 -12.40 -22.52
N ALA A 440 -11.43 -12.53 -22.40
CA ALA A 440 -10.79 -13.80 -22.09
C ALA A 440 -11.33 -14.40 -20.79
N SER A 441 -11.42 -13.56 -19.75
CA SER A 441 -11.93 -13.93 -18.44
C SER A 441 -13.38 -14.41 -18.48
N GLU A 442 -14.26 -13.65 -19.13
CA GLU A 442 -15.67 -13.97 -19.27
C GLU A 442 -15.87 -15.30 -20.01
N ALA A 443 -15.12 -15.53 -21.09
CA ALA A 443 -15.15 -16.75 -21.88
C ALA A 443 -14.73 -17.98 -21.06
N LEU A 444 -13.64 -17.87 -20.28
CA LEU A 444 -13.12 -18.94 -19.42
C LEU A 444 -14.02 -19.22 -18.22
N ARG A 445 -14.75 -18.21 -17.72
CA ARG A 445 -15.73 -18.38 -16.64
C ARG A 445 -17.03 -19.03 -17.12
N THR A 446 -17.56 -18.61 -18.27
CA THR A 446 -18.92 -19.00 -18.73
C THR A 446 -18.96 -20.22 -19.64
N ALA A 447 -17.87 -20.50 -20.37
CA ALA A 447 -17.82 -21.58 -21.36
C ALA A 447 -16.54 -22.42 -21.22
N ARG A 448 -16.11 -22.70 -19.98
CA ARG A 448 -14.84 -23.38 -19.66
C ARG A 448 -14.56 -24.63 -20.47
N SER A 449 -15.53 -25.54 -20.58
CA SER A 449 -15.35 -26.82 -21.32
C SER A 449 -15.07 -26.61 -22.81
N ARG A 450 -15.58 -25.53 -23.41
CA ARG A 450 -15.27 -25.17 -24.80
C ARG A 450 -13.80 -24.78 -24.97
N TYR A 451 -13.20 -24.18 -23.95
CA TYR A 451 -11.85 -23.59 -24.01
C TYR A 451 -10.78 -24.43 -23.31
N GLU A 452 -11.10 -25.67 -22.89
CA GLU A 452 -10.17 -26.56 -22.19
C GLU A 452 -8.83 -26.74 -22.93
N HIS A 453 -8.89 -26.87 -24.26
CA HIS A 453 -7.72 -27.02 -25.14
C HIS A 453 -7.51 -25.85 -26.11
N ILE A 454 -8.09 -24.68 -25.81
CA ILE A 454 -7.99 -23.50 -26.65
C ILE A 454 -7.39 -22.35 -25.84
N GLY A 455 -6.25 -21.82 -26.28
CA GLY A 455 -5.66 -20.60 -25.72
C GLY A 455 -6.37 -19.34 -26.25
N LEU A 456 -6.67 -18.38 -25.39
CA LEU A 456 -7.27 -17.11 -25.83
C LEU A 456 -6.18 -16.08 -26.08
N VAL A 457 -6.05 -15.60 -27.31
CA VAL A 457 -4.98 -14.67 -27.75
C VAL A 457 -5.55 -13.31 -28.13
N GLU A 458 -4.77 -12.24 -27.95
CA GLU A 458 -5.23 -10.87 -28.23
C GLU A 458 -4.88 -10.38 -29.65
N ALA A 459 -3.99 -11.08 -30.36
CA ALA A 459 -3.53 -10.70 -31.70
C ALA A 459 -3.98 -11.69 -32.79
N ASP A 460 -4.30 -11.19 -33.98
CA ASP A 460 -4.81 -11.96 -35.12
C ASP A 460 -3.79 -12.98 -35.67
N ASP A 461 -2.53 -12.59 -35.73
CA ASP A 461 -1.43 -13.40 -36.25
C ASP A 461 -1.08 -14.60 -35.36
N LEU A 462 -1.59 -14.59 -34.13
CA LEU A 462 -1.50 -15.68 -33.16
C LEU A 462 -2.67 -16.66 -33.22
N VAL A 463 -3.72 -16.38 -34.01
CA VAL A 463 -4.85 -17.30 -34.18
C VAL A 463 -4.39 -18.56 -34.90
N ARG A 464 -4.67 -19.72 -34.30
CA ARG A 464 -4.29 -21.04 -34.80
C ARG A 464 -5.50 -21.94 -34.82
N SER A 465 -5.72 -22.57 -35.96
CA SER A 465 -6.65 -23.69 -36.10
C SER A 465 -5.87 -24.99 -36.21
N CYS A 466 -6.29 -26.00 -35.48
CA CYS A 466 -5.71 -27.32 -35.56
C CYS A 466 -6.78 -28.33 -36.00
N THR A 467 -6.42 -29.19 -36.95
CA THR A 467 -7.28 -30.27 -37.46
C THR A 467 -6.93 -31.58 -36.76
N GLY A 468 -7.90 -32.24 -36.13
CA GLY A 468 -7.71 -33.49 -35.39
C GLY A 468 -7.78 -33.30 -33.87
N ILE A 469 -7.10 -34.18 -33.13
CA ILE A 469 -6.98 -34.06 -31.66
C ILE A 469 -5.82 -33.10 -31.36
N CYS A 470 -6.13 -31.96 -30.75
CA CYS A 470 -5.20 -30.86 -30.51
C CYS A 470 -5.18 -30.50 -29.03
N THR A 471 -5.01 -31.52 -28.19
CA THR A 471 -4.82 -31.35 -26.75
C THR A 471 -3.58 -30.51 -26.51
N ALA A 472 -3.68 -29.54 -25.60
CA ALA A 472 -2.52 -28.75 -25.22
C ALA A 472 -1.48 -29.64 -24.54
N ASP A 473 -0.20 -29.40 -24.84
CA ASP A 473 0.91 -30.06 -24.16
C ASP A 473 1.36 -29.23 -22.97
N HIS A 474 1.88 -29.90 -21.94
CA HIS A 474 2.31 -29.26 -20.72
C HIS A 474 3.76 -29.62 -20.41
N PHE A 475 4.50 -28.64 -19.90
CA PHE A 475 5.91 -28.78 -19.57
C PHE A 475 6.18 -28.14 -18.21
N LEU A 476 7.31 -28.52 -17.61
CA LEU A 476 7.81 -27.90 -16.39
C LEU A 476 8.96 -26.96 -16.73
N SER A 477 8.82 -25.71 -16.33
CA SER A 477 9.89 -24.73 -16.42
C SER A 477 10.92 -24.93 -15.30
N SER A 478 12.10 -24.39 -15.56
CA SER A 478 13.18 -24.20 -14.59
C SER A 478 13.47 -22.72 -14.43
N SER A 479 14.02 -22.34 -13.29
CA SER A 479 14.33 -20.95 -12.94
C SER A 479 15.61 -20.91 -12.12
N ALA A 480 16.56 -20.08 -12.54
CA ALA A 480 17.79 -19.84 -11.80
C ALA A 480 17.64 -18.67 -10.79
N TRP A 481 16.73 -17.72 -11.05
CA TRP A 481 16.40 -16.63 -10.14
C TRP A 481 14.99 -16.07 -10.44
N SER A 482 14.44 -15.26 -9.51
CA SER A 482 13.14 -14.62 -9.71
C SER A 482 13.14 -13.69 -10.94
N GLY A 483 12.13 -13.81 -11.81
CA GLY A 483 12.08 -13.07 -13.07
C GLY A 483 12.79 -13.76 -14.24
N GLN A 484 13.09 -15.06 -14.15
CA GLN A 484 13.58 -15.87 -15.26
C GLN A 484 12.87 -17.23 -15.33
N ARG A 485 12.56 -17.70 -16.54
CA ARG A 485 12.02 -19.04 -16.80
C ARG A 485 12.71 -19.65 -18.01
N SER A 486 12.98 -20.95 -17.97
CA SER A 486 13.58 -21.69 -19.08
C SER A 486 12.92 -23.05 -19.22
N VAL A 487 12.60 -23.45 -20.45
CA VAL A 487 11.98 -24.75 -20.76
C VAL A 487 12.49 -25.25 -22.11
N GLU A 488 12.71 -26.56 -22.21
CA GLU A 488 12.89 -27.25 -23.49
C GLU A 488 11.57 -27.90 -23.88
N VAL A 489 11.09 -27.61 -25.09
CA VAL A 489 9.85 -28.14 -25.63
C VAL A 489 10.13 -28.96 -26.89
N GLN A 490 9.31 -29.98 -27.10
CA GLN A 490 9.22 -30.72 -28.35
C GLN A 490 7.79 -30.57 -28.84
N LEU A 491 7.59 -29.87 -29.95
CA LEU A 491 6.27 -29.53 -30.47
C LEU A 491 6.04 -30.18 -31.82
N ASP A 492 4.95 -30.90 -31.98
CA ASP A 492 4.61 -31.56 -33.24
C ASP A 492 4.15 -30.58 -34.32
N ARG A 493 3.77 -29.37 -33.90
CA ARG A 493 3.22 -28.31 -34.74
C ARG A 493 3.48 -26.95 -34.08
N GLN A 494 3.28 -25.89 -34.86
CA GLN A 494 3.38 -24.53 -34.33
C GLN A 494 2.39 -24.34 -33.17
N ALA A 495 2.86 -23.72 -32.09
CA ALA A 495 2.06 -23.49 -30.89
C ALA A 495 2.26 -22.07 -30.36
N VAL A 496 1.32 -21.62 -29.52
CA VAL A 496 1.54 -20.50 -28.62
C VAL A 496 1.86 -21.08 -27.25
N VAL A 497 3.11 -20.93 -26.80
CA VAL A 497 3.61 -21.50 -25.55
C VAL A 497 3.51 -20.46 -24.45
N ALA A 498 2.59 -20.67 -23.52
CA ALA A 498 2.32 -19.80 -22.37
C ALA A 498 3.03 -20.32 -21.11
N PHE A 499 3.47 -19.40 -20.26
CA PHE A 499 4.05 -19.65 -18.94
C PHE A 499 3.07 -19.13 -17.87
N ASP A 500 3.01 -19.79 -16.72
CA ASP A 500 2.30 -19.30 -15.53
C ASP A 500 3.06 -18.11 -14.88
N GLU A 501 3.39 -17.12 -15.70
CA GLU A 501 3.96 -15.82 -15.36
C GLU A 501 3.04 -14.72 -15.88
N GLN A 502 2.66 -13.79 -15.02
CA GLN A 502 1.79 -12.69 -15.42
C GLN A 502 2.48 -11.85 -16.50
N PHE A 503 1.79 -11.65 -17.62
CA PHE A 503 2.21 -10.78 -18.70
C PHE A 503 2.40 -9.34 -18.22
N ASP A 504 3.53 -8.78 -18.60
CA ASP A 504 3.97 -7.40 -18.38
C ASP A 504 4.91 -7.01 -19.52
N GLU A 505 4.96 -5.73 -19.88
CA GLU A 505 5.83 -5.22 -20.95
C GLU A 505 7.32 -5.37 -20.63
N GLY A 506 7.69 -5.57 -19.36
CA GLY A 506 9.07 -5.85 -18.97
C GLY A 506 9.56 -7.27 -19.31
N TRP A 507 8.70 -8.18 -19.75
CA TRP A 507 9.12 -9.52 -20.15
C TRP A 507 9.74 -9.53 -21.56
N THR A 508 10.91 -10.13 -21.66
CA THR A 508 11.60 -10.45 -22.92
C THR A 508 11.71 -11.96 -23.06
N ALA A 509 11.74 -12.48 -24.28
CA ALA A 509 11.91 -13.89 -24.52
C ALA A 509 12.88 -14.20 -25.67
N THR A 510 13.49 -15.37 -25.60
CA THR A 510 14.26 -15.94 -26.71
C THR A 510 13.82 -17.36 -27.02
N ILE A 511 13.90 -17.73 -28.30
CA ILE A 511 13.72 -19.10 -28.81
C ILE A 511 15.03 -19.48 -29.48
N ASP A 512 15.71 -20.49 -28.94
CA ASP A 512 17.04 -20.93 -29.37
C ASP A 512 18.06 -19.77 -29.46
N GLY A 513 17.97 -18.83 -28.50
CA GLY A 513 18.83 -17.65 -28.40
C GLY A 513 18.46 -16.49 -29.33
N LYS A 514 17.40 -16.59 -30.13
CA LYS A 514 16.87 -15.50 -30.96
C LYS A 514 15.70 -14.82 -30.27
N GLU A 515 15.64 -13.49 -30.30
CA GLU A 515 14.55 -12.73 -29.70
C GLU A 515 13.18 -13.12 -30.27
N ALA A 516 12.20 -13.21 -29.38
CA ALA A 516 10.82 -13.50 -29.70
C ALA A 516 9.90 -12.54 -28.95
N ALA A 517 8.81 -12.12 -29.62
CA ALA A 517 7.82 -11.25 -28.99
C ALA A 517 7.06 -12.01 -27.89
N VAL A 518 7.01 -11.42 -26.70
CA VAL A 518 6.16 -11.90 -25.61
C VAL A 518 4.77 -11.34 -25.82
N VAL A 519 3.76 -12.22 -25.74
CA VAL A 519 2.36 -11.90 -26.01
C VAL A 519 1.47 -12.43 -24.89
N PRO A 520 0.32 -11.79 -24.60
CA PRO A 520 -0.60 -12.27 -23.59
C PRO A 520 -1.45 -13.44 -24.10
N VAL A 521 -1.68 -14.43 -23.23
CA VAL A 521 -2.64 -15.53 -23.42
C VAL A 521 -3.56 -15.62 -22.21
N ASP A 522 -4.83 -15.98 -22.44
CA ASP A 522 -5.88 -16.11 -21.42
C ASP A 522 -6.07 -14.85 -20.56
N GLY A 523 -5.72 -13.70 -21.13
CA GLY A 523 -5.78 -12.39 -20.49
C GLY A 523 -4.69 -12.12 -19.46
N VAL A 524 -3.92 -13.12 -19.02
CA VAL A 524 -2.98 -12.97 -17.90
C VAL A 524 -1.58 -13.55 -18.16
N TRP A 525 -1.45 -14.64 -18.90
CA TRP A 525 -0.19 -15.38 -19.02
C TRP A 525 0.72 -14.81 -20.11
N ALA A 526 2.02 -14.77 -19.83
CA ALA A 526 3.05 -14.45 -20.82
C ALA A 526 3.30 -15.65 -21.73
N ALA A 527 3.30 -15.43 -23.04
CA ALA A 527 3.47 -16.49 -24.03
C ALA A 527 4.37 -16.07 -25.19
N VAL A 528 4.82 -17.04 -25.98
CA VAL A 528 5.59 -16.84 -27.21
C VAL A 528 5.04 -17.75 -28.32
N ALA A 529 5.10 -17.27 -29.57
CA ALA A 529 4.77 -18.09 -30.73
C ALA A 529 5.99 -18.95 -31.11
N VAL A 530 5.84 -20.28 -31.07
CA VAL A 530 6.95 -21.22 -31.25
C VAL A 530 6.69 -22.11 -32.48
N PRO A 531 7.66 -22.23 -33.40
CA PRO A 531 7.56 -23.18 -34.51
C PRO A 531 7.46 -24.64 -34.05
N ALA A 532 7.10 -25.52 -34.99
CA ALA A 532 7.17 -26.96 -34.76
C ALA A 532 8.64 -27.41 -34.63
N GLY A 533 8.91 -28.37 -33.76
CA GLY A 533 10.24 -28.93 -33.53
C GLY A 533 10.69 -28.84 -32.08
N ARG A 534 11.98 -29.11 -31.86
CA ARG A 534 12.63 -28.97 -30.55
C ARG A 534 13.15 -27.55 -30.38
N HIS A 535 12.73 -26.89 -29.31
CA HIS A 535 13.11 -25.52 -29.03
C HIS A 535 13.42 -25.31 -27.55
N ARG A 536 14.40 -24.46 -27.26
CA ARG A 536 14.66 -23.92 -25.93
C ARG A 536 14.09 -22.52 -25.84
N ILE A 537 13.19 -22.31 -24.89
CA ILE A 537 12.53 -21.03 -24.67
C ILE A 537 13.02 -20.47 -23.34
N GLU A 538 13.45 -19.20 -23.35
CA GLU A 538 13.85 -18.49 -22.14
C GLU A 538 13.08 -17.18 -22.03
N LEU A 539 12.37 -17.00 -20.91
CA LEU A 539 11.76 -15.73 -20.52
C LEU A 539 12.63 -15.04 -19.46
N ARG A 540 12.80 -13.74 -19.60
CA ARG A 540 13.51 -12.90 -18.64
C ARG A 540 12.80 -11.56 -18.46
N TYR A 541 12.57 -11.18 -17.21
CA TYR A 541 12.10 -9.86 -16.86
C TYR A 541 13.26 -8.86 -16.94
N SER A 542 13.23 -7.98 -17.93
CA SER A 542 14.26 -7.00 -18.22
C SER A 542 13.64 -5.76 -18.87
N PRO A 543 12.91 -4.91 -18.11
CA PRO A 543 12.28 -3.73 -18.66
C PRO A 543 13.28 -2.70 -19.20
N ASP A 544 13.01 -2.18 -20.39
CA ASP A 544 13.89 -1.26 -21.12
C ASP A 544 14.20 0.05 -20.38
N TRP A 545 13.32 0.46 -19.45
CA TRP A 545 13.47 1.69 -18.67
C TRP A 545 14.42 1.53 -17.47
N LEU A 546 14.70 0.32 -17.01
CA LEU A 546 15.40 0.10 -15.73
C LEU A 546 16.86 0.54 -15.79
N ILE A 547 17.62 0.11 -16.80
CA ILE A 547 19.03 0.47 -16.94
C ILE A 547 19.19 1.99 -17.11
N PRO A 548 18.47 2.67 -18.03
CA PRO A 548 18.53 4.14 -18.13
C PRO A 548 18.18 4.85 -16.82
N ALA A 549 17.15 4.39 -16.11
CA ALA A 549 16.75 4.98 -14.83
C ALA A 549 17.82 4.79 -13.74
N MET A 550 18.47 3.62 -13.70
CA MET A 550 19.59 3.36 -12.78
C MET A 550 20.81 4.23 -13.10
N VAL A 551 21.16 4.41 -14.38
CA VAL A 551 22.24 5.30 -14.81
C VAL A 551 21.95 6.75 -14.40
N LEU A 552 20.73 7.24 -14.64
CA LEU A 552 20.30 8.58 -14.22
C LEU A 552 20.40 8.77 -12.70
N MET A 553 19.92 7.79 -11.93
CA MET A 553 20.02 7.80 -10.47
C MET A 553 21.49 7.84 -10.01
N LEU A 554 22.37 7.02 -10.61
CA LEU A 554 23.80 7.00 -10.28
C LEU A 554 24.46 8.35 -10.57
N LEU A 555 24.22 8.94 -11.75
CA LEU A 555 24.75 10.25 -12.12
C LEU A 555 24.27 11.35 -11.14
N ALA A 556 23.00 11.30 -10.73
CA ALA A 556 22.47 12.24 -9.73
C ALA A 556 23.17 12.08 -8.36
N TRP A 557 23.42 10.84 -7.92
CA TRP A 557 24.17 10.59 -6.69
C TRP A 557 25.63 11.03 -6.77
N LEU A 558 26.29 10.83 -7.91
CA LEU A 558 27.64 11.35 -8.15
C LEU A 558 27.66 12.88 -8.10
N ALA A 559 26.65 13.56 -8.67
CA ALA A 559 26.51 15.00 -8.57
C ALA A 559 26.30 15.47 -7.11
N VAL A 560 25.47 14.77 -6.33
CA VAL A 560 25.30 15.04 -4.89
C VAL A 560 26.62 14.88 -4.14
N ALA A 561 27.35 13.78 -4.39
CA ALA A 561 28.65 13.53 -3.76
C ALA A 561 29.67 14.62 -4.12
N ALA A 562 29.74 15.00 -5.40
CA ALA A 562 30.60 16.09 -5.86
C ALA A 562 30.27 17.42 -5.18
N LEU A 563 28.98 17.75 -5.01
CA LEU A 563 28.54 18.96 -4.30
C LEU A 563 28.89 18.93 -2.80
N CYS A 564 28.82 17.75 -2.16
CA CYS A 564 29.20 17.59 -0.75
C CYS A 564 30.73 17.65 -0.55
N CYS A 565 31.51 17.13 -1.51
CA CYS A 565 32.97 17.13 -1.47
C CYS A 565 33.59 18.41 -2.05
N TRP A 566 32.81 19.24 -2.76
CA TRP A 566 33.27 20.51 -3.27
C TRP A 566 33.70 21.37 -2.08
N PRO A 567 35.00 21.72 -1.95
CA PRO A 567 35.46 22.49 -0.83
C PRO A 567 34.67 23.79 -0.82
N MET A 568 33.86 23.97 0.22
CA MET A 568 33.22 25.25 0.50
C MET A 568 34.35 26.25 0.66
N ARG A 569 34.74 26.91 -0.45
CA ARG A 569 35.59 28.09 -0.42
C ARG A 569 34.83 29.07 0.46
N ARG A 570 35.25 29.15 1.73
CA ARG A 570 34.79 30.15 2.69
C ARG A 570 34.96 31.49 1.99
N ARG A 571 33.84 32.11 1.62
CA ARG A 571 33.78 33.52 1.25
C ARG A 571 33.33 34.28 2.48
#